data_AF-A0A942G924-F1
#
_entry.id   AF-A0A942G924-F1
#
_cell.length_a   1.000
_cell.length_b   1.000
_cell.length_c   1.000
_cell.angle_alpha   90.00
_cell.angle_beta   90.00
_cell.angle_gamma   90.00
#
_symmetry.space_group_name_H-M   'P 1'
#
loop_
_entity.id
_entity.type
_entity.pdbx_description
1 polymer ?
#
loop_
_entity_poly.entity_id
_entity_poly.type
_entity_poly.pdbx_seq_one_letter_code
_entity_poly.pdbx_strand_id
1 'polypeptide(L)'
;MAPLAERQELERQRQERLAAERAAAAKAEEEARIQAAQNERDAIWDRLAQCESGGNWSINTGNGYYGGLQFSLQSWRGVGGSGYPHHHTRTEQIYRAERLLAIQGWGAWPACTRKLGYR
;
A
#
# COMPACT_ATOMS: atom_id res chain seq x y z
N MET A 1 25.62 23.66 -47.56
CA MET A 1 25.48 24.57 -46.39
C MET A 1 24.02 24.55 -45.99
N ALA A 2 23.63 23.77 -44.97
CA ALA A 2 22.23 23.75 -44.51
C ALA A 2 21.83 25.15 -43.98
N PRO A 3 20.65 25.69 -44.36
CA PRO A 3 20.21 27.02 -43.95
C PRO A 3 20.13 27.16 -42.42
N LEU A 4 20.42 28.36 -41.89
CA LEU A 4 20.37 28.64 -40.44
C LEU A 4 19.01 28.30 -39.81
N ALA A 5 17.92 28.47 -40.54
CA ALA A 5 16.56 28.15 -40.08
C ALA A 5 16.36 26.65 -39.78
N GLU A 6 16.90 25.76 -40.62
CA GLU A 6 16.83 24.31 -40.42
C GLU A 6 17.60 23.88 -39.17
N ARG A 7 18.74 24.51 -38.91
CA ARG A 7 19.54 24.26 -37.69
C ARG A 7 18.80 24.72 -36.42
N GLN A 8 18.15 25.88 -36.48
CA GLN A 8 17.36 26.41 -35.37
C GLN A 8 16.14 25.54 -35.06
N GLU A 9 15.48 25.01 -36.09
CA GLU A 9 14.34 24.10 -35.92
C GLU A 9 14.79 22.76 -35.32
N LEU A 10 15.89 22.19 -35.79
CA LEU A 10 16.47 20.96 -35.22
C LEU A 10 16.87 21.14 -33.75
N GLU A 11 17.44 22.30 -33.41
CA GLU A 11 17.78 22.63 -32.01
C GLU A 11 16.53 22.74 -31.14
N ARG A 12 15.48 23.40 -31.63
CA ARG A 12 14.18 23.49 -30.93
C ARG A 12 13.56 22.11 -30.72
N GLN A 13 13.49 21.28 -31.76
CA GLN A 13 12.98 19.91 -31.66
C GLN A 13 13.80 19.07 -30.67
N ARG A 14 15.12 19.24 -30.65
CA ARG A 14 16.00 18.59 -29.67
C ARG A 14 15.68 19.06 -28.25
N GLN A 15 15.50 20.36 -28.03
CA GLN A 15 15.14 20.90 -26.72
C GLN A 15 13.78 20.39 -26.24
N GLU A 16 12.77 20.34 -27.12
CA GLU A 16 11.45 19.81 -26.83
C GLU A 16 11.51 18.31 -26.44
N ARG A 17 12.28 17.50 -27.18
CA ARG A 17 12.48 16.08 -26.86
C ARG A 17 13.19 15.88 -25.51
N LEU A 18 14.25 16.64 -25.26
CA LEU A 18 14.99 16.59 -23.98
C LEU A 18 14.11 17.03 -22.80
N ALA A 19 13.23 18.02 -23.00
CA ALA A 19 12.27 18.44 -21.99
C ALA A 19 11.23 17.35 -21.70
N ALA A 20 10.72 16.68 -22.74
CA ALA A 20 9.78 15.55 -22.59
C ALA A 20 10.42 14.36 -21.86
N GLU A 21 11.66 14.00 -22.19
CA GLU A 21 12.41 12.94 -21.52
C GLU A 21 12.63 13.24 -20.04
N ARG A 22 13.00 14.49 -19.70
CA ARG A 22 13.14 14.94 -18.30
C ARG A 22 11.82 14.92 -17.54
N ALA A 23 10.72 15.34 -18.18
CA ALA A 23 9.40 15.29 -17.56
C ALA A 23 8.95 13.84 -17.30
N ALA A 24 9.23 12.92 -18.23
CA ALA A 24 8.97 11.50 -18.04
C ALA A 24 9.79 10.92 -16.88
N ALA A 25 11.08 11.28 -16.78
CA ALA A 25 11.93 10.86 -15.67
C ALA A 25 11.41 11.37 -14.32
N ALA A 26 11.03 12.64 -14.22
CA ALA A 26 10.47 13.21 -12.99
C ALA A 26 9.17 12.51 -12.56
N LYS A 27 8.30 12.17 -13.52
CA LYS A 27 7.07 11.41 -13.22
C LYS A 27 7.36 10.00 -12.70
N ALA A 28 8.31 9.30 -13.33
CA ALA A 28 8.70 7.96 -12.90
C ALA A 28 9.32 7.96 -11.49
N GLU A 29 10.10 8.98 -11.14
CA GLU A 29 10.66 9.15 -9.79
C GLU A 29 9.56 9.35 -8.75
N GLU A 30 8.52 10.12 -9.05
CA GLU A 30 7.40 10.33 -8.14
C GLU A 30 6.57 9.04 -7.94
N GLU A 31 6.26 8.33 -9.02
CA GLU A 31 5.56 7.04 -8.96
C GLU A 31 6.36 6.01 -8.13
N ALA A 32 7.68 5.97 -8.29
CA ALA A 32 8.55 5.10 -7.51
C ALA A 32 8.54 5.44 -6.01
N ARG A 33 8.49 6.72 -5.65
CA ARG A 33 8.39 7.17 -4.24
C ARG A 33 7.05 6.78 -3.62
N ILE A 34 5.96 6.96 -4.35
CA ILE A 34 4.61 6.57 -3.90
C ILE A 34 4.56 5.05 -3.68
N GLN A 35 5.12 4.27 -4.61
CA GLN A 35 5.17 2.81 -4.48
C GLN A 35 6.03 2.37 -3.30
N ALA A 36 7.19 3.00 -3.08
CA ALA A 36 8.03 2.71 -1.92
C ALA A 36 7.28 2.95 -0.60
N ALA A 37 6.58 4.09 -0.50
CA ALA A 37 5.77 4.41 0.67
C ALA A 37 4.61 3.41 0.89
N GLN A 38 3.98 2.92 -0.19
CA GLN A 38 2.98 1.86 -0.10
C GLN A 38 3.60 0.55 0.40
N ASN A 39 4.75 0.14 -0.13
CA ASN A 39 5.44 -1.08 0.28
C ASN A 39 5.84 -1.05 1.77
N GLU A 40 6.27 0.11 2.27
CA GLU A 40 6.58 0.29 3.69
C GLU A 40 5.35 0.13 4.58
N ARG A 41 4.20 0.68 4.17
CA ARG A 41 2.93 0.47 4.89
C ARG A 41 2.51 -0.98 4.89
N ASP A 42 2.58 -1.62 3.73
CA ASP A 42 2.29 -3.05 3.58
C ASP A 42 3.18 -3.92 4.47
N ALA A 43 4.46 -3.58 4.60
CA ALA A 43 5.40 -4.30 5.46
C ALA A 43 5.05 -4.19 6.97
N ILE A 44 4.45 -3.08 7.40
CA ILE A 44 3.94 -2.93 8.78
C ILE A 44 2.82 -3.94 9.02
N TRP A 45 1.89 -4.07 8.07
CA TRP A 45 0.78 -5.01 8.17
C TRP A 45 1.23 -6.47 8.08
N ASP A 46 2.25 -6.78 7.27
CA ASP A 46 2.83 -8.12 7.23
C ASP A 46 3.48 -8.52 8.55
N ARG A 47 4.19 -7.59 9.20
CA ARG A 47 4.76 -7.84 10.53
C ARG A 47 3.67 -8.07 11.57
N LEU A 48 2.57 -7.32 11.48
CA LEU A 48 1.42 -7.54 12.34
C LEU A 48 0.79 -8.91 12.08
N ALA A 49 0.53 -9.26 10.81
CA ALA A 49 -0.02 -10.56 10.43
C ALA A 49 0.90 -11.72 10.84
N GLN A 50 2.22 -11.54 10.78
CA GLN A 50 3.18 -12.53 11.27
C GLN A 50 3.02 -12.78 12.77
N CYS A 51 2.72 -11.74 13.54
CA CYS A 51 2.45 -11.87 14.97
C CYS A 51 1.07 -12.46 15.26
N GLU A 52 0.03 -12.03 14.52
CA GLU A 52 -1.37 -12.37 14.75
C GLU A 52 -1.73 -13.78 14.27
N SER A 53 -1.31 -14.15 13.05
CA SER A 53 -1.70 -15.41 12.40
C SER A 53 -0.52 -16.28 11.97
N GLY A 54 0.71 -15.88 12.27
CA GLY A 54 1.90 -16.50 11.70
C GLY A 54 2.09 -16.18 10.21
N GLY A 55 1.42 -15.14 9.69
CA GLY A 55 1.49 -14.72 8.29
C GLY A 55 0.49 -15.41 7.37
N ASN A 56 -0.43 -16.22 7.92
CA ASN A 56 -1.46 -16.89 7.14
C ASN A 56 -2.68 -15.98 6.95
N TRP A 57 -2.83 -15.42 5.75
CA TRP A 57 -3.92 -14.51 5.39
C TRP A 57 -5.29 -15.20 5.21
N SER A 58 -5.30 -16.51 5.05
CA SER A 58 -6.52 -17.31 4.88
C SER A 58 -6.89 -18.10 6.13
N ILE A 59 -6.27 -17.79 7.27
CA ILE A 59 -6.47 -18.56 8.50
C ILE A 59 -7.92 -18.43 9.01
N ASN A 60 -8.47 -19.57 9.42
CA ASN A 60 -9.69 -19.65 10.20
C ASN A 60 -9.59 -20.88 11.10
N THR A 61 -9.26 -20.66 12.37
CA THR A 61 -9.11 -21.73 13.37
C THR A 61 -10.39 -22.02 14.14
N GLY A 62 -11.48 -21.29 13.87
CA GLY A 62 -12.71 -21.36 14.65
C GLY A 62 -12.65 -20.60 15.99
N ASN A 63 -11.64 -19.76 16.21
CA ASN A 63 -11.48 -18.97 17.44
C ASN A 63 -12.28 -17.64 17.46
N GLY A 64 -13.14 -17.41 16.45
CA GLY A 64 -13.94 -16.18 16.32
C GLY A 64 -13.22 -15.01 15.63
N TYR A 65 -11.95 -15.21 15.24
CA TYR A 65 -11.15 -14.25 14.49
C TYR A 65 -10.72 -14.86 13.16
N TYR A 66 -10.48 -14.00 12.17
CA TYR A 66 -10.30 -14.45 10.79
C TYR A 66 -9.19 -13.68 10.06
N GLY A 67 -8.51 -14.39 9.18
CA GLY A 67 -7.55 -13.84 8.24
C GLY A 67 -6.24 -13.41 8.89
N GLY A 68 -5.37 -12.78 8.09
CA GLY A 68 -3.99 -12.49 8.47
C GLY A 68 -3.88 -11.58 9.69
N LEU A 69 -4.81 -10.63 9.81
CA LEU A 69 -4.83 -9.64 10.87
C LEU A 69 -5.82 -10.01 12.00
N GLN A 70 -6.28 -11.27 12.06
CA GLN A 70 -7.15 -11.75 13.13
C GLN A 70 -8.34 -10.81 13.41
N PHE A 71 -9.07 -10.42 12.36
CA PHE A 71 -10.24 -9.55 12.50
C PHE A 71 -11.38 -10.28 13.21
N SER A 72 -12.09 -9.58 14.10
CA SER A 72 -13.44 -9.99 14.48
C SER A 72 -14.41 -9.70 13.32
N LEU A 73 -15.47 -10.51 13.19
CA LEU A 73 -16.48 -10.28 12.15
C LEU A 73 -17.22 -8.95 12.33
N GLN A 74 -17.37 -8.49 13.58
CA GLN A 74 -17.98 -7.20 13.89
C GLN A 74 -17.11 -6.04 13.40
N SER A 75 -15.82 -6.03 13.73
CA SER A 75 -14.90 -4.98 13.30
C SER A 75 -14.78 -4.95 11.78
N TRP A 76 -14.69 -6.13 11.15
CA TRP A 76 -14.67 -6.28 9.70
C TRP A 76 -15.86 -5.61 9.02
N ARG A 77 -17.07 -5.89 9.49
CA ARG A 77 -18.30 -5.29 8.98
C ARG A 77 -18.36 -3.79 9.27
N GLY A 78 -17.87 -3.36 10.44
CA GLY A 78 -17.81 -1.96 10.84
C GLY A 78 -16.98 -1.09 9.90
N VAL A 79 -15.96 -1.66 9.25
CA VAL A 79 -15.15 -0.98 8.22
C VAL A 79 -15.62 -1.27 6.79
N GLY A 80 -16.89 -1.66 6.63
CA GLY A 80 -17.51 -1.89 5.32
C GLY A 80 -17.25 -3.28 4.74
N GLY A 81 -16.78 -4.23 5.56
CA GLY A 81 -16.43 -5.54 5.08
C GLY A 81 -17.59 -6.52 4.92
N SER A 82 -17.66 -7.17 3.76
CA SER A 82 -18.60 -8.27 3.48
C SER A 82 -17.98 -9.65 3.70
N GLY A 83 -18.80 -10.66 3.93
CA GLY A 83 -18.35 -12.05 4.15
C GLY A 83 -17.42 -12.18 5.36
N TYR A 84 -16.45 -13.09 5.27
CA TYR A 84 -15.43 -13.31 6.30
C TYR A 84 -14.05 -12.85 5.82
N PRO A 85 -13.22 -12.23 6.69
CA PRO A 85 -11.88 -11.74 6.33
C PRO A 85 -10.99 -12.74 5.58
N HIS A 86 -10.97 -14.01 6.03
CA HIS A 86 -10.15 -15.07 5.43
C HIS A 86 -10.58 -15.50 4.02
N HIS A 87 -11.74 -15.03 3.53
CA HIS A 87 -12.16 -15.22 2.13
C HIS A 87 -11.67 -14.09 1.21
N HIS A 88 -11.05 -13.05 1.76
CA HIS A 88 -10.58 -11.90 1.01
C HIS A 88 -9.05 -11.90 0.91
N THR A 89 -8.54 -11.22 -0.12
CA THR A 89 -7.11 -11.11 -0.36
C THR A 89 -6.41 -10.36 0.77
N ARG A 90 -5.10 -10.58 0.90
CA ARG A 90 -4.22 -9.79 1.78
C ARG A 90 -4.46 -8.29 1.62
N THR A 91 -4.45 -7.79 0.38
CA THR A 91 -4.63 -6.36 0.09
C THR A 91 -5.97 -5.83 0.58
N GLU A 92 -7.07 -6.57 0.41
CA GLU A 92 -8.38 -6.15 0.92
C GLU A 92 -8.43 -6.15 2.45
N GLN A 93 -7.78 -7.12 3.09
CA GLN A 93 -7.66 -7.16 4.54
C GLN A 93 -6.86 -5.97 5.08
N ILE A 94 -5.75 -5.62 4.43
CA ILE A 94 -4.94 -4.44 4.75
C ILE A 94 -5.74 -3.16 4.55
N TYR A 95 -6.42 -3.01 3.41
CA TYR A 95 -7.27 -1.84 3.14
C TYR A 95 -8.31 -1.62 4.25
N ARG A 96 -8.98 -2.68 4.68
CA ARG A 96 -9.94 -2.62 5.79
C ARG A 96 -9.25 -2.37 7.15
N ALA A 97 -8.02 -2.84 7.33
CA ALA A 97 -7.23 -2.59 8.53
C ALA A 97 -6.77 -1.13 8.65
N GLU A 98 -6.39 -0.49 7.54
CA GLU A 98 -6.11 0.94 7.51
C GLU A 98 -7.34 1.76 7.91
N ARG A 99 -8.54 1.35 7.45
CA ARG A 99 -9.79 1.98 7.89
C ARG A 99 -10.06 1.76 9.37
N LEU A 100 -9.83 0.56 9.89
CA LEU A 100 -9.99 0.28 11.32
C LEU A 100 -9.00 1.10 12.16
N LEU A 101 -7.75 1.18 11.71
CA LEU A 101 -6.68 1.96 12.32
C LEU A 101 -7.05 3.44 12.39
N ALA A 102 -7.62 4.00 11.33
CA ALA A 102 -8.07 5.40 11.32
C ALA A 102 -9.19 5.68 12.36
N ILE A 103 -9.97 4.68 12.74
CA ILE A 103 -11.09 4.82 13.69
C ILE A 103 -10.67 4.52 15.13
N GLN A 104 -9.91 3.44 15.34
CA GLN A 104 -9.62 2.88 16.67
C GLN A 104 -8.15 2.99 17.08
N GLY A 105 -7.29 3.44 16.16
CA GLY A 105 -5.83 3.37 16.34
C GLY A 105 -5.33 1.92 16.44
N TRP A 106 -4.07 1.77 16.84
CA TRP A 106 -3.42 0.46 17.03
C TRP A 106 -3.99 -0.34 18.21
N GLY A 107 -4.93 0.23 18.97
CA GLY A 107 -5.65 -0.45 20.06
C GLY A 107 -6.53 -1.61 19.60
N ALA A 108 -6.82 -1.71 18.30
CA ALA A 108 -7.53 -2.84 17.71
C ALA A 108 -6.73 -4.16 17.74
N TRP A 109 -5.38 -4.09 17.88
CA TRP A 109 -4.48 -5.26 17.91
C TRP A 109 -3.53 -5.22 19.12
N PRO A 110 -4.04 -5.16 20.36
CA PRO A 110 -3.30 -4.65 21.52
C PRO A 110 -2.09 -5.50 21.94
N ALA A 111 -2.10 -6.80 21.66
CA ALA A 111 -1.01 -7.70 22.04
C ALA A 111 0.19 -7.56 21.09
N CYS A 112 -0.07 -7.68 19.78
CA CYS A 112 0.98 -7.62 18.77
C CYS A 112 1.48 -6.20 18.52
N THR A 113 0.62 -5.17 18.59
CA THR A 113 1.07 -3.77 18.43
C THR A 113 2.00 -3.35 19.56
N ARG A 114 1.74 -3.79 20.80
CA ARG A 114 2.66 -3.60 21.93
C ARG A 114 4.01 -4.26 21.70
N LYS A 115 4.02 -5.50 21.18
CA LYS A 115 5.25 -6.25 20.87
C LYS A 115 6.06 -5.59 19.76
N LEU A 116 5.38 -5.00 18.78
CA LEU A 116 5.98 -4.33 17.61
C LEU A 116 6.30 -2.85 17.87
N GLY A 117 5.81 -2.28 18.97
CA GLY A 117 6.02 -0.87 19.34
C GLY A 117 5.13 0.12 18.58
N TYR A 118 4.03 -0.34 18.00
CA TYR A 118 3.07 0.55 17.32
C TYR A 118 2.22 1.29 18.37
N ARG A 119 2.02 2.59 18.16
CA ARG A 119 1.31 3.50 19.08
C ARG A 119 0.37 4.39 18.32
#